data_AF-A0A239C943-F1
#
_entry.id   AF-A0A239C943-F1
#
_cell.length_a   1.000
_cell.length_b   1.000
_cell.length_c   1.000
_cell.angle_alpha   90.00
_cell.angle_beta   90.00
_cell.angle_gamma   90.00
#
_symmetry.space_group_name_H-M   'P 1'
#
loop_
_entity.id
_entity.type
_entity.pdbx_description
1 polymer ?
#
loop_
_entity_poly.entity_id
_entity_poly.type
_entity_poly.pdbx_seq_one_letter_code
_entity_poly.pdbx_strand_id
1 'polypeptide(L)' 'MSKNAKPSRVKVQEHRQRLRAQGLRPVQIWVPDMRAPGFKAEAHRQSLAVAQSAQAAEDQAFIDAIRDDWTDQ' A
#
# COMPACT_ATOMS: atom_id res chain seq x y z
N MET A 1 -14.33 -10.32 34.28
CA MET A 1 -14.57 -11.12 33.07
C MET A 1 -13.77 -10.53 31.91
N SER A 2 -12.54 -11.02 31.66
CA SER A 2 -11.78 -10.55 30.49
C SER A 2 -12.26 -11.32 29.26
N LYS A 3 -12.80 -10.60 28.26
CA LYS A 3 -13.24 -11.19 26.99
C LYS A 3 -12.03 -11.85 26.32
N ASN A 4 -12.10 -13.15 26.08
CA ASN A 4 -11.11 -13.93 25.32
C ASN A 4 -10.97 -13.35 23.90
N ALA A 5 -10.07 -12.39 23.72
CA ALA A 5 -9.77 -11.85 22.40
C ALA A 5 -9.01 -12.92 21.61
N LYS A 6 -9.50 -13.26 20.41
CA LYS A 6 -8.81 -14.20 19.51
C LYS A 6 -7.33 -13.82 19.39
N PRO A 7 -6.38 -14.78 19.45
CA PRO A 7 -4.96 -14.51 19.28
C PRO A 7 -4.70 -13.75 17.97
N SER A 8 -3.77 -12.80 17.98
CA SER A 8 -3.42 -11.96 16.81
C SER A 8 -3.17 -12.78 15.55
N ARG A 9 -2.49 -13.93 15.69
CA ARG A 9 -2.22 -14.89 14.62
C ARG A 9 -3.49 -15.39 13.92
N VAL A 10 -4.53 -15.70 14.69
CA VAL A 10 -5.82 -16.17 14.15
C VAL A 10 -6.52 -15.04 13.38
N LYS A 11 -6.51 -13.82 13.92
CA LYS A 11 -7.10 -12.65 13.24
C LYS A 11 -6.40 -12.34 11.91
N VAL A 12 -5.06 -12.37 11.90
CA VAL A 12 -4.27 -12.14 10.68
C VAL A 12 -4.52 -13.25 9.64
N GLN A 13 -4.68 -14.50 10.08
CA GLN A 13 -5.00 -15.61 9.20
C GLN A 13 -6.39 -15.47 8.56
N GLU A 14 -7.42 -15.20 9.36
CA GLU A 14 -8.80 -14.97 8.90
C GLU A 14 -8.87 -13.79 7.90
N HIS A 15 -8.14 -12.71 8.19
CA HIS A 15 -8.06 -11.55 7.29
C HIS A 15 -7.41 -11.90 5.95
N ARG A 16 -6.26 -12.59 5.97
CA ARG A 16 -5.58 -13.03 4.73
C ARG A 16 -6.42 -14.02 3.92
N GLN A 17 -7.18 -14.90 4.57
CA GLN A 17 -8.09 -15.82 3.87
C GLN A 17 -9.19 -15.06 3.12
N ARG A 18 -9.76 -14.02 3.73
CA ARG A 18 -10.76 -13.16 3.08
C ARG A 18 -10.21 -12.44 1.86
N LEU A 19 -9.02 -11.84 1.97
CA LEU A 19 -8.36 -11.16 0.85
C LEU A 19 -8.05 -12.15 -0.30
N ARG A 20 -7.62 -13.38 0.02
CA ARG A 20 -7.41 -14.42 -1.01
C ARG A 20 -8.70 -14.82 -1.72
N ALA A 21 -9.82 -14.90 -1.01
CA ALA A 21 -11.11 -15.20 -1.61
C ALA A 21 -11.59 -14.09 -2.57
N GLN A 22 -11.15 -12.84 -2.35
CA GLN A 22 -11.36 -11.71 -3.25
C GLN A 22 -10.35 -11.66 -4.42
N GLY A 23 -9.52 -12.69 -4.60
CA GLY A 23 -8.51 -12.76 -5.65
C GLY A 23 -7.20 -12.02 -5.34
N LEU A 24 -7.07 -11.38 -4.16
CA LEU A 24 -5.88 -10.62 -3.79
C LEU A 24 -4.77 -11.53 -3.25
N ARG A 25 -3.53 -11.24 -3.64
CA ARG A 25 -2.34 -11.94 -3.14
C ARG A 25 -1.47 -10.99 -2.30
N PRO A 26 -1.08 -11.38 -1.08
CA PRO A 26 -0.21 -10.54 -0.27
C PRO A 26 1.19 -10.50 -0.88
N VAL A 27 1.74 -9.29 -1.01
CA VAL A 27 3.15 -9.06 -1.33
C VAL A 27 3.88 -8.55 -0.10
N GLN A 28 5.12 -9.02 0.10
CA GLN A 28 6.01 -8.49 1.14
C GLN A 28 7.17 -7.81 0.43
N ILE A 29 7.31 -6.52 0.68
CA ILE A 29 8.41 -5.70 0.16
C ILE A 29 9.15 -5.08 1.34
N TRP A 30 10.46 -4.92 1.16
CA TRP A 30 11.27 -4.16 2.10
C TRP A 30 11.24 -2.69 1.69
N VAL A 31 10.92 -1.82 2.63
CA VAL A 31 10.89 -0.37 2.44
C VAL A 31 11.93 0.29 3.35
N PRO A 32 12.43 1.49 3.02
CA PRO A 32 13.32 2.23 3.91
C PRO A 32 12.67 2.48 5.27
N ASP A 33 13.49 2.61 6.32
CA ASP A 33 12.99 2.92 7.66
C ASP A 33 12.38 4.32 7.69
N MET A 34 11.06 4.38 7.78
CA MET A 34 10.28 5.62 7.81
C MET A 34 10.49 6.46 9.08
N ARG A 35 11.12 5.88 10.11
CA ARG A 35 11.47 6.58 11.36
C ARG A 35 12.88 7.14 11.35
N ALA A 36 13.71 6.78 10.38
CA ALA A 36 15.06 7.29 10.29
C ALA A 36 15.04 8.83 10.16
N PRO A 37 15.92 9.55 10.88
CA PRO A 37 16.13 10.97 10.65
C PRO A 37 16.44 11.22 9.18
N GLY A 38 15.72 12.15 8.54
CA GLY A 38 15.90 12.48 7.12
C GLY A 38 14.99 11.71 6.15
N PHE A 39 14.27 10.66 6.57
CA PHE A 39 13.34 9.95 5.68
C PHE A 39 12.31 10.89 5.07
N LYS A 40 11.72 11.80 5.86
CA LYS A 40 10.75 12.78 5.36
C LYS A 40 11.33 13.69 4.28
N ALA A 41 12.57 14.12 4.44
CA ALA A 41 13.24 14.99 3.49
C ALA A 41 13.53 14.24 2.17
N GLU A 42 14.00 13.00 2.28
CA GLU A 42 14.28 12.16 1.11
C GLU A 42 13.00 11.75 0.38
N ALA A 43 11.96 11.34 1.12
CA ALA A 43 10.65 11.04 0.55
C ALA A 43 10.08 12.25 -0.20
N HIS A 44 10.17 13.45 0.39
CA HIS A 44 9.75 14.68 -0.28
C HIS A 44 10.56 14.97 -1.54
N ARG A 45 11.90 14.85 -1.48
CA ARG A 45 12.79 15.02 -2.63
C ARG A 45 12.43 14.06 -3.77
N GLN A 46 12.22 12.79 -3.46
CA GLN A 46 11.87 11.76 -4.44
C GLN A 46 10.48 11.99 -5.03
N SER A 47 9.48 12.34 -4.21
CA SER A 47 8.14 12.68 -4.71
C SER A 47 8.18 13.85 -5.69
N LEU A 48 8.95 14.90 -5.39
CA LEU A 48 9.14 16.02 -6.32
C LEU A 48 9.82 15.59 -7.61
N ALA A 49 10.85 14.73 -7.53
CA ALA A 49 11.55 14.23 -8.72
C ALA A 49 10.62 13.44 -9.64
N VAL A 50 9.73 12.60 -9.09
CA VAL A 50 8.71 11.87 -9.86
C VAL A 50 7.71 12.85 -10.49
N ALA A 51 7.19 13.80 -9.71
CA ALA A 51 6.22 14.79 -10.19
C ALA A 51 6.79 15.71 -11.29
N GLN A 52 8.10 15.93 -11.31
CA GLN A 52 8.80 16.74 -12.33
C GLN A 52 9.37 15.90 -13.47
N SER A 53 9.18 14.57 -13.46
CA SER A 53 9.67 13.70 -14.52
C SER A 53 8.93 13.93 -15.83
N ALA A 54 9.58 13.64 -16.95
CA ALA A 54 8.94 13.73 -18.27
C ALA A 54 7.72 12.80 -18.39
N GLN A 55 7.70 11.72 -17.62
CA GLN A 55 6.65 10.70 -17.61
C GLN A 55 5.48 11.05 -16.68
N ALA A 56 5.57 12.10 -15.86
CA ALA A 56 4.58 12.39 -14.82
C ALA A 56 3.14 12.49 -15.34
N ALA A 57 2.95 13.06 -16.54
CA ALA A 57 1.63 13.17 -17.16
C ALA A 57 1.09 11.81 -17.64
N GLU A 58 1.94 10.96 -18.19
CA GLU A 58 1.58 9.61 -18.64
C GLU A 58 1.28 8.69 -17.46
N ASP A 59 2.11 8.75 -16.41
CA ASP A 59 1.91 8.02 -15.16
C ASP A 59 0.57 8.41 -14.51
N GLN A 60 0.28 9.71 -14.46
CA GLN A 60 -0.98 10.21 -13.92
C GLN A 60 -2.18 9.74 -14.76
N ALA A 61 -2.09 9.85 -16.10
CA ALA A 61 -3.14 9.39 -16.99
C ALA A 61 -3.39 7.87 -16.88
N PHE A 62 -2.33 7.07 -16.71
CA PHE A 62 -2.44 5.64 -16.47
C PHE A 62 -3.17 5.34 -15.16
N ILE A 63 -2.80 6.00 -14.06
CA ILE A 63 -3.44 5.83 -12.76
C ILE A 63 -4.93 6.21 -12.82
N ASP A 64 -5.24 7.34 -13.46
CA ASP A 64 -6.63 7.80 -13.60
C ASP A 64 -7.47 6.80 -14.43
N ALA A 65 -6.90 6.20 -15.47
CA ALA A 65 -7.58 5.21 -16.31
C ALA A 65 -7.91 3.90 -15.58
N ILE A 66 -7.10 3.47 -14.60
CA ILE A 66 -7.34 2.23 -13.85
C ILE A 66 -8.11 2.45 -12.54
N ARG A 67 -8.38 3.70 -12.16
CA ARG A 67 -9.02 4.05 -10.89
C ARG A 67 -10.46 3.53 -10.79
N ASP A 68 -11.23 3.65 -11.88
CA ASP A 68 -12.62 3.24 -11.91
C ASP A 68 -12.76 1.71 -11.82
N ASP A 69 -11.82 0.98 -12.40
CA ASP A 69 -11.75 -0.50 -12.38
C ASP A 69 -11.54 -1.07 -10.97
N TRP A 70 -10.95 -0.27 -10.05
CA TRP A 70 -10.61 -0.71 -8.70
C TRP A 70 -11.68 -0.40 -7.65
N THR A 71 -12.63 0.49 -7.95
CA THR A 71 -13.61 1.00 -6.96
C THR A 71 -14.95 0.24 -7.00
N ASP A 72 -15.16 -0.59 -8.04
CA ASP A 72 -16.37 -1.38 -8.26
C ASP A 72 -16.24 -2.88 -7.87
N GLN A 73 -15.24 -3.26 -7.05
CA GLN A 73 -14.98 -4.65 -6.63
C GLN A 73 -15.12 -4.92 -5.12
#